data_AF-A0A0N8JVQ5-F1
#
_entry.id   AF-A0A0N8JVQ5-F1
#
_cell.length_a   1.000
_cell.length_b   1.000
_cell.length_c   1.000
_cell.angle_alpha   90.00
_cell.angle_beta   90.00
_cell.angle_gamma   90.00
#
_symmetry.space_group_name_H-M   'P 1'
#
loop_
_entity.id
_entity.type
_entity.pdbx_description
1 polymer ?
#
loop_
_entity_poly.entity_id
_entity_poly.type
_entity_poly.pdbx_seq_one_letter_code
_entity_poly.pdbx_strand_id
1 'polypeptide(L)'
;DGGTLLLFGPGALEVLERGWSTLTPLAVTTISFRYIHFNIIVPTFPSIRVKFPNLTHLIFFETDISRLPQLSALAQVSSLNQLTIHPEGNPVVGMVLWRPYLVYRLHHLNLQKVNDLEVTMDEVVSAKRIFGCLGLVAAKETPNCCLLRLLEGPRKHQLHFLLEGRTRRIGLNLQELHNSSKLLSESMGRALLTYPSWDARHESPDEGAVESAEKAEIAQQFLYDLVRRTSNITVKGETLHKLWPFLFVDMVRDCVLDMNDRPTYGQACLSRL
;
A
#
# COMPACT_ATOMS: atom_id res chain seq x y z
N ASP A 1 16.03 35.75 3.95
CA ASP A 1 15.58 34.87 2.86
C ASP A 1 14.09 34.60 2.97
N GLY A 2 13.28 35.39 2.29
CA GLY A 2 11.87 35.65 2.65
C GLY A 2 10.81 34.64 2.19
N GLY A 3 11.21 33.50 1.61
CA GLY A 3 10.27 32.52 1.01
C GLY A 3 10.28 31.13 1.65
N THR A 4 11.03 30.93 2.75
CA THR A 4 11.18 29.63 3.41
C THR A 4 10.41 29.59 4.72
N LEU A 5 9.47 28.65 4.82
CA LEU A 5 8.73 28.38 6.05
C LEU A 5 9.37 27.21 6.80
N LEU A 6 9.78 27.44 8.04
CA LEU A 6 10.36 26.41 8.90
C LEU A 6 9.32 25.99 9.95
N LEU A 7 8.97 24.71 9.95
CA LEU A 7 8.01 24.11 10.88
C LEU A 7 8.77 23.20 11.85
N PHE A 8 8.67 23.51 13.14
CA PHE A 8 9.36 22.79 14.21
C PHE A 8 8.35 22.12 15.14
N GLY A 9 8.41 20.80 15.23
CA GLY A 9 7.54 20.01 16.09
C GLY A 9 6.06 20.00 15.64
N PRO A 10 5.25 19.07 16.18
CA PRO A 10 3.90 18.83 15.69
C PRO A 10 2.97 20.03 15.87
N GLY A 11 3.17 20.85 16.90
CA GLY A 11 2.37 22.07 17.13
C GLY A 11 2.50 23.13 16.02
N ALA A 12 3.57 23.08 15.20
CA ALA A 12 3.69 23.98 14.06
C ALA A 12 2.69 23.66 12.93
N LEU A 13 2.19 22.43 12.87
CA LEU A 13 1.16 22.04 11.89
C LEU A 13 -0.20 22.70 12.21
N GLU A 14 -0.53 22.89 13.49
CA GLU A 14 -1.75 23.62 13.89
C GLU A 14 -1.71 25.09 13.45
N VAL A 15 -0.52 25.69 13.44
CA VAL A 15 -0.31 27.06 12.94
C VAL A 15 -0.44 27.12 11.42
N LEU A 16 -0.02 26.07 10.71
CA LEU A 16 -0.24 25.93 9.28
C LEU A 16 -1.74 25.89 8.94
N GLU A 17 -2.55 25.29 9.82
CA GLU A 17 -4.00 25.21 9.67
C GLU A 17 -4.71 26.55 9.93
N ARG A 18 -4.20 27.37 10.86
CA ARG A 18 -4.72 28.72 11.15
C ARG A 18 -4.59 29.65 9.94
N GLY A 19 -5.52 30.61 9.85
CA GLY A 19 -5.63 31.53 8.71
C GLY A 19 -4.37 32.40 8.55
N TRP A 20 -3.82 32.41 7.34
CA TRP A 20 -2.69 33.26 6.95
C TRP A 20 -3.19 34.56 6.33
N SER A 21 -2.48 35.67 6.52
CA SER A 21 -2.74 36.91 5.75
C SER A 21 -2.53 36.65 4.26
N THR A 22 -3.41 37.19 3.40
CA THR A 22 -3.56 36.84 1.97
C THR A 22 -2.27 36.89 1.12
N LEU A 23 -1.25 37.65 1.53
CA LEU A 23 -0.01 37.83 0.77
C LEU A 23 1.13 36.90 1.20
N THR A 24 1.11 36.39 2.43
CA THR A 24 2.22 35.61 3.00
C THR A 24 2.35 34.21 2.38
N PRO A 25 1.26 33.45 2.14
CA PRO A 25 1.33 32.13 1.54
C PRO A 25 1.81 32.13 0.09
N LEU A 26 1.58 33.22 -0.65
CA LEU A 26 1.98 33.34 -2.04
C LEU A 26 3.50 33.53 -2.21
N ALA A 27 4.18 34.05 -1.18
CA ALA A 27 5.62 34.24 -1.16
C ALA A 27 6.40 32.98 -0.72
N VAL A 28 5.74 32.01 -0.10
CA VAL A 28 6.38 30.77 0.37
C VAL A 28 6.62 29.85 -0.81
N THR A 29 7.88 29.58 -1.09
CA THR A 29 8.32 28.65 -2.14
C THR A 29 8.90 27.36 -1.56
N THR A 30 9.33 27.39 -0.29
CA THR A 30 9.99 26.28 0.40
C THR A 30 9.37 26.05 1.78
N ILE A 31 9.05 24.80 2.11
CA ILE A 31 8.63 24.40 3.47
C ILE A 31 9.59 23.35 4.00
N SER A 32 10.12 23.57 5.20
CA SER A 32 10.96 22.62 5.92
C SER A 32 10.25 22.09 7.16
N PHE A 33 10.11 20.77 7.25
CA PHE A 33 9.62 20.08 8.42
C PHE A 33 10.79 19.55 9.24
N ARG A 34 10.82 19.86 10.54
CA ARG A 34 11.88 19.45 11.45
C ARG A 34 11.30 18.86 12.73
N TYR A 35 11.74 17.66 13.11
CA TYR A 35 11.30 16.96 14.31
C TYR A 35 9.78 16.68 14.34
N ILE A 36 9.23 16.32 13.18
CA ILE A 36 7.80 16.00 13.02
C ILE A 36 7.68 14.66 12.33
N HIS A 37 7.00 13.70 12.96
CA HIS A 37 6.76 12.40 12.32
C HIS A 37 6.00 12.58 11.00
N PHE A 38 6.51 11.96 9.95
CA PHE A 38 5.99 12.07 8.59
C PHE A 38 4.49 11.74 8.51
N ASN A 39 4.02 10.76 9.27
CA ASN A 39 2.62 10.35 9.29
C ASN A 39 1.66 11.44 9.77
N ILE A 40 2.13 12.37 10.61
CA ILE A 40 1.36 13.52 11.10
C ILE A 40 1.35 14.64 10.05
N ILE A 41 2.38 14.71 9.21
CA ILE A 41 2.47 15.70 8.13
C ILE A 41 1.52 15.34 6.98
N VAL A 42 1.42 14.06 6.62
CA VAL A 42 0.66 13.59 5.44
C VAL A 42 -0.75 14.18 5.32
N PRO A 43 -1.59 14.19 6.37
CA PRO A 43 -2.94 14.76 6.31
C PRO A 43 -2.98 16.25 5.94
N THR A 44 -1.89 16.98 6.17
CA THR A 44 -1.82 18.42 5.87
C THR A 44 -1.48 18.73 4.41
N PHE A 45 -1.02 17.75 3.61
CA PHE A 45 -0.63 17.97 2.21
C PHE A 45 -1.73 18.56 1.31
N PRO A 46 -3.00 18.12 1.37
CA PRO A 46 -4.08 18.75 0.61
C PRO A 46 -4.29 20.23 0.98
N SER A 47 -4.21 20.55 2.29
CA SER A 47 -4.31 21.92 2.80
C SER A 47 -3.14 22.78 2.30
N ILE A 48 -1.92 22.23 2.33
CA ILE A 48 -0.70 22.87 1.83
C ILE A 48 -0.85 23.19 0.34
N ARG A 49 -1.34 22.23 -0.46
CA ARG A 49 -1.55 22.42 -1.90
C ARG A 49 -2.46 23.60 -2.21
N VAL A 50 -3.51 23.83 -1.42
CA VAL A 50 -4.43 24.96 -1.62
C VAL A 50 -3.84 26.27 -1.09
N LYS A 51 -3.18 26.24 0.06
CA LYS A 51 -2.64 27.43 0.73
C LYS A 51 -1.38 27.98 0.07
N PHE A 52 -0.52 27.11 -0.45
CA PHE A 52 0.81 27.47 -0.98
C PHE A 52 0.93 27.02 -2.44
N PRO A 53 0.26 27.71 -3.38
CA PRO A 53 0.27 27.31 -4.80
C PRO A 53 1.64 27.44 -5.47
N ASN A 54 2.52 28.30 -4.93
CA ASN A 54 3.88 28.54 -5.42
C ASN A 54 4.94 27.66 -4.73
N LEU A 55 4.51 26.68 -3.93
CA LEU A 55 5.41 25.75 -3.27
C LEU A 55 6.13 24.90 -4.32
N THR A 56 7.46 24.94 -4.30
CA THR A 56 8.30 24.19 -5.24
C THR A 56 9.27 23.25 -4.54
N HIS A 57 9.58 23.50 -3.25
CA HIS A 57 10.56 22.71 -2.50
C HIS A 57 10.03 22.28 -1.13
N LEU A 58 10.15 20.98 -0.84
CA LEU A 58 9.93 20.40 0.49
C LEU A 58 11.23 19.85 1.07
N ILE A 59 11.46 20.16 2.35
CA ILE A 59 12.63 19.69 3.11
C ILE A 59 12.16 18.91 4.33
N PHE A 60 12.66 17.69 4.51
CA PHE A 60 12.36 16.81 5.62
C PHE A 60 13.63 16.54 6.44
N PHE A 61 13.60 16.92 7.71
CA PHE A 61 14.69 16.73 8.67
C PHE A 61 14.17 16.01 9.91
N GLU A 62 14.75 14.86 10.26
CA GLU A 62 14.31 14.05 11.40
C GLU A 62 12.79 13.81 11.43
N THR A 63 12.25 13.30 10.31
CA THR A 63 10.81 13.07 10.15
C THR A 63 10.40 11.60 10.21
N ASP A 64 11.36 10.70 10.51
CA ASP A 64 11.12 9.27 10.68
C ASP A 64 10.50 8.60 9.44
N ILE A 65 10.95 9.01 8.25
CA ILE A 65 10.58 8.31 7.01
C ILE A 65 11.38 7.03 6.94
N SER A 66 10.72 5.90 7.18
CA SER A 66 11.34 4.58 7.32
C SER A 66 10.97 3.59 6.21
N ARG A 67 9.88 3.83 5.46
CA ARG A 67 9.36 2.90 4.44
C ARG A 67 9.17 3.59 3.10
N LEU A 68 9.49 2.88 2.01
CA LEU A 68 9.30 3.38 0.64
C LEU A 68 7.89 3.89 0.34
N PRO A 69 6.80 3.18 0.72
CA PRO A 69 5.45 3.64 0.39
C PRO A 69 5.09 4.98 1.02
N GLN A 70 5.72 5.39 2.13
CA GLN A 70 5.47 6.70 2.74
C GLN A 70 5.75 7.83 1.75
N LEU A 71 6.78 7.67 0.90
CA LEU A 71 7.15 8.65 -0.13
C LEU A 71 6.02 8.87 -1.16
N SER A 72 5.14 7.89 -1.33
CA SER A 72 3.98 8.04 -2.21
C SER A 72 2.97 9.07 -1.73
N ALA A 73 2.97 9.42 -0.44
CA ALA A 73 2.10 10.47 0.08
C ALA A 73 2.45 11.85 -0.51
N LEU A 74 3.70 12.06 -0.93
CA LEU A 74 4.16 13.31 -1.56
C LEU A 74 3.45 13.58 -2.90
N ALA A 75 2.83 12.57 -3.52
CA ALA A 75 2.02 12.74 -4.73
C ALA A 75 0.78 13.63 -4.52
N GLN A 76 0.38 13.87 -3.26
CA GLN A 76 -0.77 14.72 -2.92
C GLN A 76 -0.45 16.22 -3.05
N VAL A 77 0.83 16.59 -3.03
CA VAL A 77 1.28 17.98 -3.18
C VAL A 77 1.40 18.31 -4.68
N SER A 78 0.91 19.48 -5.11
CA SER A 78 1.04 19.92 -6.50
C SER A 78 2.35 20.66 -6.75
N SER A 79 2.88 20.54 -7.98
CA SER A 79 3.96 21.41 -8.50
C SER A 79 5.29 21.36 -7.75
N LEU A 80 5.59 20.24 -7.08
CA LEU A 80 6.88 20.03 -6.43
C LEU A 80 7.98 19.86 -7.49
N ASN A 81 9.00 20.72 -7.47
CA ASN A 81 10.16 20.63 -8.37
C ASN A 81 11.40 20.09 -7.65
N GLN A 82 11.52 20.35 -6.35
CA GLN A 82 12.65 19.94 -5.54
C GLN A 82 12.19 19.23 -4.26
N LEU A 83 12.93 18.20 -3.87
CA LEU A 83 12.70 17.46 -2.64
C LEU A 83 14.03 17.19 -1.93
N THR A 84 14.11 17.51 -0.64
CA THR A 84 15.28 17.19 0.19
C THR A 84 14.83 16.37 1.39
N ILE A 85 15.30 15.13 1.49
CA ILE A 85 15.14 14.25 2.64
C ILE A 85 16.52 14.07 3.26
N HIS A 86 16.73 14.64 4.44
CA HIS A 86 18.01 14.50 5.13
C HIS A 86 18.24 13.07 5.59
N PRO A 87 19.48 12.55 5.52
CA PRO A 87 19.81 11.20 5.97
C PRO A 87 19.64 11.04 7.48
N GLU A 88 19.82 12.13 8.24
CA GLU A 88 19.64 12.16 9.68
C GLU A 88 18.15 12.10 10.06
N GLY A 89 17.81 11.06 10.84
CA GLY A 89 16.44 10.77 11.27
C GLY A 89 15.45 10.35 10.17
N ASN A 90 15.94 9.95 8.98
CA ASN A 90 15.10 9.31 7.95
C ASN A 90 15.78 8.02 7.41
N PRO A 91 15.47 6.85 7.99
CA PRO A 91 16.07 5.57 7.60
C PRO A 91 15.91 5.20 6.12
N VAL A 92 14.90 5.75 5.43
CA VAL A 92 14.64 5.49 4.01
C VAL A 92 15.81 5.87 3.10
N VAL A 93 16.61 6.87 3.48
CA VAL A 93 17.75 7.35 2.67
C VAL A 93 18.88 6.30 2.62
N GLY A 94 18.93 5.40 3.60
CA GLY A 94 19.88 4.28 3.62
C GLY A 94 19.47 3.10 2.73
N MET A 95 18.27 3.08 2.17
CA MET A 95 17.83 2.02 1.25
C MET A 95 18.48 2.21 -0.13
N VAL A 96 18.66 1.15 -0.92
CA VAL A 96 19.18 1.30 -2.29
C VAL A 96 18.10 1.81 -3.26
N LEU A 97 16.84 1.44 -3.01
CA LEU A 97 15.73 1.63 -3.94
C LEU A 97 14.91 2.91 -3.73
N TRP A 98 15.22 3.73 -2.72
CA TRP A 98 14.37 4.88 -2.38
C TRP A 98 14.29 5.94 -3.48
N ARG A 99 15.45 6.33 -4.04
CA ARG A 99 15.51 7.33 -5.10
C ARG A 99 14.84 6.84 -6.39
N PRO A 100 15.15 5.62 -6.90
CA PRO A 100 14.42 5.07 -8.05
C PRO A 100 12.91 4.93 -7.80
N TYR A 101 12.50 4.53 -6.59
CA TYR A 101 11.07 4.43 -6.24
C TYR A 101 10.39 5.80 -6.29
N LEU A 102 11.03 6.81 -5.70
CA LEU A 102 10.52 8.17 -5.65
C LEU A 102 10.37 8.77 -7.05
N VAL A 103 11.40 8.64 -7.88
CA VAL A 103 11.39 9.10 -9.29
C VAL A 103 10.29 8.39 -10.10
N TYR A 104 10.12 7.08 -9.92
CA TYR A 104 9.06 6.33 -10.59
C TYR A 104 7.66 6.79 -10.18
N ARG A 105 7.42 6.92 -8.87
CA ARG A 105 6.11 7.24 -8.29
C ARG A 105 5.70 8.68 -8.53
N LEU A 106 6.63 9.62 -8.35
CA LEU A 106 6.42 11.06 -8.44
C LEU A 106 6.75 11.63 -9.83
N HIS A 107 6.86 10.76 -10.84
CA HIS A 107 7.14 11.19 -12.21
C HIS A 107 6.18 12.27 -12.73
N HIS A 108 4.90 12.23 -12.32
CA HIS A 108 3.90 13.23 -12.70
C HIS A 108 4.17 14.64 -12.16
N LEU A 109 5.01 14.77 -11.12
CA LEU A 109 5.45 16.06 -10.58
C LEU A 109 6.64 16.65 -11.34
N ASN A 110 7.30 15.87 -12.21
CA ASN A 110 8.50 16.30 -12.96
C ASN A 110 9.60 16.87 -12.06
N LEU A 111 9.92 16.16 -10.97
CA LEU A 111 10.98 16.55 -10.05
C LEU A 111 12.30 16.78 -10.80
N GLN A 112 12.86 17.98 -10.62
CA GLN A 112 14.14 18.36 -11.21
C GLN A 112 15.30 17.99 -10.28
N LYS A 113 15.11 18.11 -8.96
CA LYS A 113 16.16 17.90 -7.96
C LYS A 113 15.67 17.08 -6.78
N VAL A 114 16.44 16.06 -6.41
CA VAL A 114 16.21 15.24 -5.21
C VAL A 114 17.51 15.16 -4.42
N ASN A 115 17.49 15.62 -3.16
CA ASN A 115 18.68 15.78 -2.30
C ASN A 115 19.82 16.54 -3.00
N ASP A 116 19.47 17.67 -3.62
CA ASP A 116 20.38 18.55 -4.38
C ASP A 116 21.06 17.90 -5.60
N LEU A 117 20.70 16.66 -5.93
CA LEU A 117 21.11 15.95 -7.13
C LEU A 117 20.02 16.05 -8.20
N GLU A 118 20.42 16.44 -9.40
CA GLU A 118 19.52 16.52 -10.55
C GLU A 118 18.98 15.14 -10.94
N VAL A 119 17.70 15.08 -11.29
CA VAL A 119 17.06 13.87 -11.78
C VAL A 119 17.30 13.77 -13.28
N THR A 120 18.06 12.76 -13.69
CA THR A 120 18.39 12.55 -15.11
C THR A 120 17.35 11.68 -15.81
N MET A 121 17.26 11.79 -17.14
CA MET A 121 16.37 10.92 -17.92
C MET A 121 16.76 9.44 -17.81
N ASP A 122 18.06 9.13 -17.67
CA ASP A 122 18.54 7.76 -17.45
C ASP A 122 18.02 7.18 -16.12
N GLU A 123 17.99 7.99 -15.06
CA GLU A 123 17.38 7.60 -13.78
C GLU A 123 15.89 7.31 -13.96
N VAL A 124 15.15 8.14 -14.69
CA VAL A 124 13.71 7.92 -14.95
C VAL A 124 13.48 6.61 -15.72
N VAL A 125 14.29 6.34 -16.75
CA VAL A 125 14.19 5.10 -17.53
C VAL A 125 14.54 3.87 -16.68
N SER A 126 15.62 3.95 -15.89
CA SER A 126 16.03 2.86 -15.01
C SER A 126 14.98 2.56 -13.92
N ALA A 127 14.38 3.61 -13.34
CA ALA A 127 13.32 3.51 -12.36
C ALA A 127 12.06 2.86 -12.95
N LYS A 128 11.68 3.24 -14.19
CA LYS A 128 10.59 2.59 -14.92
C LYS A 128 10.88 1.13 -15.21
N ARG A 129 12.13 0.75 -15.51
CA ARG A 129 12.51 -0.66 -15.73
C ARG A 129 12.36 -1.49 -14.46
N ILE A 130 12.72 -0.94 -13.30
CA ILE A 130 12.65 -1.64 -12.01
C ILE A 130 11.20 -1.78 -11.52
N PHE A 131 10.43 -0.69 -11.52
CA PHE A 131 9.09 -0.65 -10.91
C PHE A 131 7.92 -0.74 -11.90
N GLY A 132 8.18 -0.69 -13.21
CA GLY A 132 7.13 -0.77 -14.22
C GLY A 132 6.32 -2.06 -14.13
N CYS A 133 6.99 -3.20 -13.94
CA CYS A 133 6.32 -4.49 -13.73
C CYS A 133 5.48 -4.50 -12.45
N LEU A 134 5.96 -3.87 -11.37
CA LEU A 134 5.21 -3.76 -10.12
C LEU A 134 3.90 -2.99 -10.32
N GLY A 135 3.95 -1.90 -11.09
CA GLY A 135 2.74 -1.14 -11.45
C GLY A 135 1.75 -1.95 -12.28
N LEU A 136 2.23 -2.77 -13.22
CA LEU A 136 1.38 -3.65 -14.04
C LEU A 136 0.71 -4.75 -13.22
N VAL A 137 1.47 -5.41 -12.33
CA VAL A 137 0.94 -6.44 -11.44
C VAL A 137 -0.09 -5.82 -10.50
N ALA A 138 0.22 -4.67 -9.89
CA ALA A 138 -0.73 -3.96 -9.03
C ALA A 138 -2.02 -3.64 -9.80
N ALA A 139 -1.94 -3.15 -11.04
CA ALA A 139 -3.12 -2.82 -11.84
C ALA A 139 -3.96 -4.04 -12.22
N LYS A 140 -3.32 -5.20 -12.45
CA LYS A 140 -4.02 -6.44 -12.81
C LYS A 140 -4.71 -7.10 -11.63
N GLU A 141 -4.05 -7.09 -10.46
CA GLU A 141 -4.53 -7.76 -9.26
C GLU A 141 -5.49 -6.88 -8.43
N THR A 142 -5.54 -5.58 -8.69
CA THR A 142 -6.43 -4.67 -7.95
C THR A 142 -7.84 -4.70 -8.51
N PRO A 143 -8.88 -4.92 -7.67
CA PRO A 143 -10.27 -4.89 -8.10
C PRO A 143 -10.66 -3.55 -8.76
N ASN A 144 -11.49 -3.61 -9.80
CA ASN A 144 -11.92 -2.42 -10.57
C ASN A 144 -12.59 -1.34 -9.70
N CYS A 145 -13.32 -1.72 -8.64
CA CYS A 145 -13.91 -0.77 -7.70
C CYS A 145 -12.84 0.06 -6.96
N CYS A 146 -11.71 -0.55 -6.61
CA CYS A 146 -10.58 0.12 -5.98
C CYS A 146 -9.85 1.05 -6.96
N LEU A 147 -9.75 0.66 -8.24
CA LEU A 147 -9.22 1.52 -9.31
C LEU A 147 -10.07 2.78 -9.50
N LEU A 148 -11.39 2.65 -9.47
CA LEU A 148 -12.32 3.78 -9.60
C LEU A 148 -12.20 4.79 -8.45
N ARG A 149 -11.85 4.33 -7.23
CA ARG A 149 -11.65 5.19 -6.06
C ARG A 149 -10.33 5.98 -6.09
N LEU A 150 -9.33 5.46 -6.80
CA LEU A 150 -8.03 6.11 -6.99
C LEU A 150 -8.02 7.14 -8.13
N LEU A 151 -9.10 7.23 -8.90
CA LEU A 151 -9.22 8.13 -10.04
C LEU A 151 -10.07 9.35 -9.68
N GLU A 152 -9.42 10.50 -9.60
CA GLU A 152 -10.11 11.78 -9.49
C GLU A 152 -10.54 12.31 -10.87
N GLY A 153 -11.78 12.81 -10.96
CA GLY A 153 -12.29 13.60 -12.09
C GLY A 153 -12.53 12.84 -13.41
N PRO A 154 -12.09 13.36 -14.57
CA PRO A 154 -12.46 12.84 -15.91
C PRO A 154 -11.90 11.45 -16.20
N ARG A 155 -10.86 11.01 -15.47
CA ARG A 155 -10.27 9.67 -15.61
C ARG A 155 -11.17 8.57 -15.04
N LYS A 156 -11.98 8.87 -14.01
CA LYS A 156 -13.04 7.99 -13.51
C LYS A 156 -14.08 7.74 -14.59
N HIS A 157 -14.50 8.82 -15.29
CA HIS A 157 -15.45 8.74 -16.40
C HIS A 157 -14.88 7.99 -17.60
N GLN A 158 -13.59 8.17 -17.93
CA GLN A 158 -12.93 7.43 -19.01
C GLN A 158 -12.80 5.93 -18.71
N LEU A 159 -12.53 5.56 -17.46
CA LEU A 159 -12.46 4.15 -17.06
C LEU A 159 -13.86 3.53 -16.95
N HIS A 160 -14.84 4.28 -16.43
CA HIS A 160 -16.25 3.90 -16.48
C HIS A 160 -16.69 3.66 -17.93
N PHE A 161 -16.34 4.56 -18.86
CA PHE A 161 -16.59 4.40 -20.29
C PHE A 161 -15.88 3.20 -20.90
N LEU A 162 -14.65 2.88 -20.49
CA LEU A 162 -13.95 1.66 -20.95
C LEU A 162 -14.59 0.37 -20.40
N LEU A 163 -15.12 0.41 -19.17
CA LEU A 163 -15.82 -0.72 -18.54
C LEU A 163 -17.22 -0.92 -19.13
N GLU A 164 -17.94 0.16 -19.41
CA GLU A 164 -19.28 0.16 -20.03
C GLU A 164 -19.24 0.05 -21.57
N GLY A 165 -18.10 0.36 -22.19
CA GLY A 165 -17.91 0.52 -23.63
C GLY A 165 -18.02 -0.75 -24.46
N ARG A 166 -18.40 -1.90 -23.87
CA ARG A 166 -18.74 -3.11 -24.63
C ARG A 166 -20.08 -3.02 -25.34
N THR A 167 -20.90 -1.99 -25.10
CA THR A 167 -22.30 -2.00 -25.57
C THR A 167 -22.71 -0.94 -26.60
N ARG A 168 -22.02 0.19 -26.84
CA ARG A 168 -22.50 1.19 -27.84
C ARG A 168 -21.39 2.02 -28.55
N ARG A 169 -21.01 1.52 -29.73
CA ARG A 169 -20.76 2.17 -31.05
C ARG A 169 -20.08 3.57 -31.21
N ILE A 170 -19.16 3.60 -32.20
CA ILE A 170 -18.79 4.65 -33.19
C ILE A 170 -17.60 5.60 -32.87
N GLY A 171 -16.52 5.45 -33.63
CA GLY A 171 -15.86 6.59 -34.28
C GLY A 171 -14.56 7.17 -33.71
N LEU A 172 -13.88 6.50 -32.77
CA LEU A 172 -12.55 6.95 -32.30
C LEU A 172 -11.46 5.97 -32.75
N ASN A 173 -10.36 6.54 -33.25
CA ASN A 173 -9.21 5.84 -33.81
C ASN A 173 -8.71 4.77 -32.82
N LEU A 174 -8.76 3.49 -33.21
CA LEU A 174 -8.44 2.32 -32.37
C LEU A 174 -7.04 2.41 -31.74
N GLN A 175 -6.11 3.08 -32.42
CA GLN A 175 -4.74 3.29 -31.98
C GLN A 175 -4.62 4.37 -30.88
N GLU A 176 -5.45 5.42 -30.93
CA GLU A 176 -5.51 6.45 -29.89
C GLU A 176 -6.18 5.92 -28.61
N LEU A 177 -7.19 5.06 -28.75
CA LEU A 177 -7.80 4.33 -27.62
C LEU A 177 -6.81 3.35 -26.98
N HIS A 178 -6.02 2.63 -27.78
CA HIS A 178 -4.99 1.74 -27.25
C HIS A 178 -3.85 2.51 -26.56
N ASN A 179 -3.40 3.62 -27.14
CA ASN A 179 -2.36 4.47 -26.56
C ASN A 179 -2.84 5.16 -25.26
N SER A 180 -4.07 5.67 -25.25
CA SER A 180 -4.68 6.24 -24.05
C SER A 180 -4.94 5.18 -22.98
N SER A 181 -5.38 3.98 -23.34
CA SER A 181 -5.51 2.85 -22.41
C SER A 181 -4.17 2.44 -21.79
N LYS A 182 -3.08 2.40 -22.59
CA LYS A 182 -1.73 2.11 -22.10
C LYS A 182 -1.22 3.20 -21.16
N LEU A 183 -1.41 4.48 -21.50
CA LEU A 183 -1.03 5.61 -20.65
C LEU A 183 -1.88 5.66 -19.35
N LEU A 184 -3.16 5.31 -19.43
CA LEU A 184 -4.04 5.18 -18.28
C LEU A 184 -3.56 4.04 -17.38
N SER A 185 -3.25 2.87 -17.95
CA SER A 185 -2.72 1.71 -17.21
C SER A 185 -1.38 2.00 -16.53
N GLU A 186 -0.46 2.67 -17.22
CA GLU A 186 0.85 3.03 -16.64
C GLU A 186 0.72 4.11 -15.55
N SER A 187 -0.21 5.06 -15.68
CA SER A 187 -0.46 6.06 -14.63
C SER A 187 -1.22 5.48 -13.43
N MET A 188 -2.14 4.54 -13.67
CA MET A 188 -2.84 3.79 -12.62
C MET A 188 -1.90 2.87 -11.85
N GLY A 189 -1.03 2.12 -12.54
CA GLY A 189 -0.02 1.27 -11.91
C GLY A 189 0.90 2.03 -10.94
N ARG A 190 1.17 3.30 -11.25
CA ARG A 190 1.90 4.21 -10.34
C ARG A 190 1.00 4.70 -9.21
N ALA A 191 -0.24 5.10 -9.51
CA ALA A 191 -1.20 5.60 -8.53
C ALA A 191 -1.59 4.58 -7.44
N LEU A 192 -1.60 3.29 -7.80
CA LEU A 192 -1.88 2.15 -6.93
C LEU A 192 -0.88 1.92 -5.82
N LEU A 193 0.35 2.41 -6.00
CA LEU A 193 1.35 2.43 -4.95
C LEU A 193 1.06 3.59 -4.00
N THR A 194 -0.14 3.63 -3.42
CA THR A 194 -0.60 4.70 -2.54
C THR A 194 -0.21 4.40 -1.09
N TYR A 195 0.18 5.44 -0.36
CA TYR A 195 0.29 5.36 1.09
C TYR A 195 -1.09 5.56 1.68
N PRO A 196 -1.69 4.59 2.40
CA PRO A 196 -2.89 4.89 3.16
C PRO A 196 -2.51 5.89 4.25
N SER A 197 -2.94 7.15 4.10
CA SER A 197 -3.00 8.02 5.26
C SER A 197 -3.92 7.35 6.29
N TRP A 198 -3.53 7.40 7.56
CA TRP A 198 -4.31 6.84 8.65
C TRP A 198 -5.77 7.35 8.64
N ASP A 199 -5.99 8.55 8.06
CA ASP A 199 -7.28 9.23 7.96
C ASP A 199 -8.09 8.98 6.68
N ALA A 200 -7.55 8.28 5.66
CA ALA A 200 -8.30 7.92 4.44
C ALA A 200 -9.43 6.88 4.69
N ARG A 201 -9.73 6.59 5.96
CA ARG A 201 -10.94 5.86 6.37
C ARG A 201 -12.15 6.78 6.56
N HIS A 202 -11.98 8.10 6.53
CA HIS A 202 -13.01 9.04 6.98
C HIS A 202 -13.60 9.99 5.92
N GLU A 203 -13.09 10.03 4.68
CA GLU A 203 -13.63 10.92 3.65
C GLU A 203 -14.57 10.18 2.68
N SER A 204 -15.77 9.86 3.18
CA SER A 204 -17.07 9.81 2.48
C SER A 204 -18.07 8.99 3.33
N PRO A 205 -19.08 9.63 3.96
CA PRO A 205 -19.94 8.93 4.94
C PRO A 205 -20.87 7.85 4.36
N ASP A 206 -21.26 7.91 3.08
CA ASP A 206 -22.47 7.20 2.66
C ASP A 206 -22.28 5.84 1.96
N GLU A 207 -21.15 5.57 1.31
CA GLU A 207 -20.97 4.29 0.57
C GLU A 207 -19.73 3.48 0.97
N GLY A 208 -18.67 4.13 1.47
CA GLY A 208 -17.43 3.43 1.89
C GLY A 208 -17.48 2.83 3.30
N ALA A 209 -18.32 3.38 4.18
CA ALA A 209 -18.45 2.94 5.56
C ALA A 209 -19.14 1.57 5.68
N VAL A 210 -20.14 1.32 4.83
CA VAL A 210 -20.88 0.05 4.78
C VAL A 210 -19.98 -1.08 4.28
N GLU A 211 -19.26 -0.89 3.17
CA GLU A 211 -18.30 -1.89 2.69
C GLU A 211 -17.14 -2.15 3.66
N SER A 212 -16.66 -1.12 4.37
CA SER A 212 -15.58 -1.29 5.34
C SER A 212 -16.06 -1.99 6.61
N ALA A 213 -17.31 -1.78 7.02
CA ALA A 213 -17.93 -2.49 8.14
C ALA A 213 -18.18 -3.95 7.80
N GLU A 214 -18.74 -4.25 6.63
CA GLU A 214 -18.96 -5.61 6.14
C GLU A 214 -17.64 -6.38 5.99
N LYS A 215 -16.60 -5.75 5.44
CA LYS A 215 -15.26 -6.38 5.34
C LYS A 215 -14.61 -6.60 6.71
N ALA A 216 -14.82 -5.69 7.67
CA ALA A 216 -14.33 -5.86 9.03
C ALA A 216 -15.06 -7.00 9.75
N GLU A 217 -16.38 -7.12 9.55
CA GLU A 217 -17.19 -8.20 10.11
C GLU A 217 -16.78 -9.56 9.52
N ILE A 218 -16.60 -9.65 8.19
CA ILE A 218 -16.11 -10.87 7.53
C ILE A 218 -14.71 -11.26 8.03
N ALA A 219 -13.80 -10.29 8.17
CA ALA A 219 -12.46 -10.53 8.69
C ALA A 219 -12.47 -11.01 10.16
N GLN A 220 -13.36 -10.43 10.98
CA GLN A 220 -13.58 -10.88 12.35
C GLN A 220 -14.15 -12.30 12.38
N GLN A 221 -15.16 -12.60 11.58
CA GLN A 221 -15.75 -13.93 11.46
C GLN A 221 -14.69 -14.98 11.10
N PHE A 222 -13.82 -14.65 10.14
CA PHE A 222 -12.73 -15.52 9.71
C PHE A 222 -11.69 -15.73 10.82
N LEU A 223 -11.32 -14.67 11.55
CA LEU A 223 -10.42 -14.77 12.70
C LEU A 223 -11.00 -15.64 13.81
N TYR A 224 -12.28 -15.44 14.15
CA TYR A 224 -12.99 -16.27 15.12
C TYR A 224 -13.00 -17.74 14.70
N ASP A 225 -13.26 -18.01 13.42
CA ASP A 225 -13.23 -19.38 12.89
C ASP A 225 -11.83 -20.00 12.93
N LEU A 226 -10.80 -19.24 12.60
CA LEU A 226 -9.42 -19.71 12.67
C LEU A 226 -9.00 -20.02 14.11
N VAL A 227 -9.31 -19.14 15.05
CA VAL A 227 -9.04 -19.34 16.48
C VAL A 227 -9.80 -20.55 17.01
N ARG A 228 -11.09 -20.69 16.66
CA ARG A 228 -11.91 -21.84 17.04
C ARG A 228 -11.35 -23.15 16.50
N ARG A 229 -10.93 -23.19 15.23
CA ARG A 229 -10.32 -24.38 14.62
C ARG A 229 -9.00 -24.75 15.31
N THR A 230 -8.16 -23.75 15.56
CA THR A 230 -6.88 -23.95 16.24
C THR A 230 -7.09 -24.49 17.64
N SER A 231 -8.00 -23.88 18.41
CA SER A 231 -8.40 -24.34 19.74
C SER A 231 -8.90 -25.78 19.75
N ASN A 232 -9.78 -26.14 18.79
CA ASN A 232 -10.27 -27.51 18.65
C ASN A 232 -9.16 -28.50 18.31
N ILE A 233 -8.18 -28.11 17.48
CA ILE A 233 -7.04 -28.98 17.15
C ILE A 233 -6.18 -29.19 18.40
N THR A 234 -5.91 -28.16 19.19
CA THR A 234 -5.17 -28.29 20.46
C THR A 234 -5.89 -29.20 21.44
N VAL A 235 -7.20 -29.03 21.66
CA VAL A 235 -7.97 -29.90 22.56
C VAL A 235 -7.96 -31.36 22.08
N LYS A 236 -8.12 -31.59 20.78
CA LYS A 236 -8.01 -32.94 20.20
C LYS A 236 -6.61 -33.52 20.34
N GLY A 237 -5.58 -32.70 20.20
CA GLY A 237 -4.19 -33.11 20.42
C GLY A 237 -3.93 -33.51 21.88
N GLU A 238 -4.44 -32.73 22.84
CA GLU A 238 -4.31 -33.03 24.26
C GLU A 238 -5.08 -34.31 24.66
N THR A 239 -6.30 -34.50 24.16
CA THR A 239 -7.07 -35.72 24.43
C THR A 239 -6.40 -36.93 23.79
N LEU A 240 -5.91 -36.81 22.56
CA LEU A 240 -5.14 -37.87 21.91
C LEU A 240 -3.86 -38.17 22.67
N HIS A 241 -3.14 -37.17 23.17
CA HIS A 241 -1.93 -37.41 23.97
C HIS A 241 -2.23 -38.18 25.27
N LYS A 242 -3.38 -37.92 25.89
CA LYS A 242 -3.84 -38.68 27.07
C LYS A 242 -4.25 -40.12 26.72
N LEU A 243 -4.86 -40.33 25.56
CA LEU A 243 -5.37 -41.64 25.12
C LEU A 243 -4.30 -42.49 24.43
N TRP A 244 -3.26 -41.87 23.86
CA TRP A 244 -2.23 -42.51 23.06
C TRP A 244 -1.52 -43.68 23.76
N PRO A 245 -1.12 -43.57 25.05
CA PRO A 245 -0.48 -44.69 25.74
C PRO A 245 -1.40 -45.92 25.84
N PHE A 246 -2.71 -45.71 26.05
CA PHE A 246 -3.68 -46.81 26.17
C PHE A 246 -3.94 -47.46 24.82
N LEU A 247 -4.16 -46.66 23.78
CA LEU A 247 -4.32 -47.16 22.40
C LEU A 247 -3.09 -47.95 21.95
N PHE A 248 -1.89 -47.46 22.25
CA PHE A 248 -0.65 -48.16 21.91
C PHE A 248 -0.53 -49.49 22.64
N VAL A 249 -0.83 -49.53 23.94
CA VAL A 249 -0.81 -50.78 24.73
C VAL A 249 -1.82 -51.78 24.20
N ASP A 250 -3.05 -51.36 23.87
CA ASP A 250 -4.06 -52.26 23.29
C ASP A 250 -3.66 -52.74 21.90
N MET A 251 -3.15 -51.87 21.03
CA MET A 251 -2.63 -52.29 19.73
C MET A 251 -1.51 -53.32 19.85
N VAL A 252 -0.55 -53.11 20.76
CA VAL A 252 0.54 -54.07 21.00
C VAL A 252 0.00 -55.38 21.58
N ARG A 253 -0.96 -55.30 22.51
CA ARG A 253 -1.60 -56.47 23.11
C ARG A 253 -2.33 -57.28 22.05
N ASP A 254 -3.16 -56.64 21.23
CA ASP A 254 -3.91 -57.29 20.14
C ASP A 254 -2.95 -57.93 19.14
N CYS A 255 -1.87 -57.23 18.75
CA CYS A 255 -0.84 -57.80 17.89
C CYS A 255 -0.16 -59.04 18.51
N VAL A 256 0.14 -59.00 19.82
CA VAL A 256 0.75 -60.13 20.52
C VAL A 256 -0.21 -61.31 20.65
N LEU A 257 -1.49 -61.05 20.92
CA LEU A 257 -2.54 -62.07 20.98
C LEU A 257 -2.76 -62.72 19.62
N ASP A 258 -2.82 -61.93 18.55
CA ASP A 258 -2.93 -62.41 17.17
C ASP A 258 -1.72 -63.28 16.78
N MET A 259 -0.51 -62.91 17.22
CA MET A 259 0.72 -63.67 16.93
C MET A 259 0.92 -64.90 17.83
N ASN A 260 0.12 -65.07 18.89
CA ASN A 260 0.25 -66.20 19.80
C ASN A 260 -0.11 -67.53 19.10
N ASP A 261 -1.09 -67.50 18.20
CA ASP A 261 -1.45 -68.64 17.34
C ASP A 261 -0.78 -68.54 15.96
N ARG A 262 0.53 -68.84 15.94
CA ARG A 262 1.41 -68.72 14.77
C ARG A 262 0.87 -69.37 13.47
N PRO A 263 0.31 -70.60 13.45
CA PRO A 263 -0.17 -71.19 12.20
C PRO A 263 -1.39 -70.47 11.62
N THR A 264 -2.31 -70.03 12.47
CA THR A 264 -3.56 -69.37 12.09
C THR A 264 -3.30 -67.93 11.65
N TYR A 265 -2.39 -67.22 12.33
CA TYR A 265 -1.92 -65.90 11.93
C TYR A 265 -1.21 -65.90 10.57
N GLY A 266 -0.37 -66.91 10.31
CA GLY A 266 0.30 -67.07 9.02
C GLY A 266 -0.68 -67.26 7.86
N GLN A 267 -1.71 -68.09 8.05
CA GLN A 267 -2.78 -68.26 7.05
C GLN A 267 -3.61 -66.99 6.85
N ALA A 268 -3.96 -66.27 7.93
CA ALA A 268 -4.70 -65.02 7.86
C ALA A 268 -3.92 -63.91 7.13
N CYS A 269 -2.61 -63.80 7.38
CA CYS A 269 -1.75 -62.84 6.70
C CYS A 269 -1.59 -63.15 5.20
N LEU A 270 -1.46 -64.43 4.84
CA LEU A 270 -1.44 -64.87 3.44
C LEU A 270 -2.77 -64.63 2.73
N SER A 271 -3.90 -64.66 3.44
CA SER A 271 -5.22 -64.37 2.87
C SER A 271 -5.54 -62.88 2.69
N ARG A 272 -4.74 -62.00 3.33
CA ARG A 272 -4.90 -60.52 3.29
C ARG A 272 -3.99 -59.83 2.25
N LEU A 273 -3.07 -60.57 1.63
CA LEU A 273 -2.28 -60.15 0.47
C LEU A 273 -3.08 -60.32 -0.82
#